data_AF-A0A847IFY3-F1
#
_entry.id   AF-A0A847IFY3-F1
#
_cell.length_a   1.000
_cell.length_b   1.000
_cell.length_c   1.000
_cell.angle_alpha   90.00
_cell.angle_beta   90.00
_cell.angle_gamma   90.00
#
_symmetry.space_group_name_H-M   'P 1'
#
loop_
_entity.id
_entity.type
_entity.pdbx_description
1 polymer ?
#
loop_
_entity_poly.entity_id
_entity_poly.type
_entity_poly.pdbx_seq_one_letter_code
_entity_poly.pdbx_strand_id
1 'polypeptide(L)' 'MYTPQNVNMEALARGYGWDFRRIETRGELEALLTEPVTGTALIEVPLSR' A
#
# COMPACT_ATOMS: atom_id res chain seq x y z
N MET A 1 -5.40 -24.07 -1.95
CA MET A 1 -4.03 -23.95 -2.48
C MET A 1 -3.75 -22.47 -2.68
N TYR A 2 -2.71 -21.93 -2.05
CA TYR A 2 -2.31 -20.53 -2.19
C TYR A 2 -0.99 -20.47 -2.94
N THR A 3 -0.91 -19.68 -4.01
CA THR A 3 0.31 -19.49 -4.78
C THR A 3 0.86 -18.11 -4.45
N PRO A 4 1.93 -17.99 -3.63
CA PRO A 4 2.50 -16.70 -3.31
C PRO A 4 3.05 -16.06 -4.59
N GLN A 5 2.51 -14.89 -4.94
CA GLN A 5 3.00 -14.06 -6.02
C GLN A 5 3.89 -12.97 -5.42
N ASN A 6 5.14 -12.90 -5.86
CA ASN A 6 6.06 -11.85 -5.43
C ASN A 6 5.91 -10.65 -6.39
N VAL A 7 4.89 -9.82 -6.14
CA VAL A 7 4.57 -8.66 -6.97
C VAL A 7 5.18 -7.41 -6.35
N ASN A 8 5.95 -6.66 -7.15
CA ASN A 8 6.42 -5.35 -6.74
C ASN A 8 5.29 -4.32 -6.89
N MET A 9 4.59 -4.06 -5.80
CA MET A 9 3.46 -3.11 -5.75
C MET A 9 3.91 -1.65 -5.97
N GLU A 10 5.10 -1.28 -5.50
CA GLU A 10 5.67 0.06 -5.69
C GLU A 10 5.88 0.37 -7.18
N ALA A 11 6.46 -0.58 -7.91
CA ALA A 11 6.69 -0.43 -9.35
C ALA A 11 5.37 -0.27 -10.12
N LEU A 12 4.32 -0.97 -9.70
CA LEU A 12 2.99 -0.84 -10.29
C LEU A 12 2.40 0.54 -10.04
N ALA A 13 2.39 1.02 -8.80
CA ALA A 13 1.89 2.34 -8.45
C ALA A 13 2.62 3.45 -9.24
N ARG A 14 3.96 3.40 -9.29
CA ARG A 14 4.75 4.36 -10.08
C ARG A 14 4.45 4.29 -11.57
N GLY A 15 4.25 3.10 -12.12
CA GLY A 15 3.89 2.92 -13.54
C GLY A 15 2.56 3.58 -13.92
N TYR A 16 1.63 3.67 -12.97
CA TYR A 16 0.34 4.34 -13.13
C TYR A 16 0.33 5.79 -12.66
N GLY A 17 1.45 6.31 -12.15
CA GLY A 17 1.55 7.66 -11.58
C GLY A 17 0.79 7.82 -10.25
N TRP A 18 0.55 6.72 -9.52
CA TRP A 18 -0.08 6.73 -8.21
C TRP A 18 0.96 6.90 -7.11
N ASP A 19 0.51 7.50 -6.00
CA ASP A 19 1.31 7.53 -4.78
C ASP A 19 1.40 6.12 -4.18
N PHE A 20 2.54 5.77 -3.57
CA PHE A 20 2.74 4.46 -2.95
C PHE A 20 3.19 4.63 -1.51
N ARG A 21 2.47 3.99 -0.58
CA ARG A 21 2.91 3.85 0.81
C ARG A 21 2.79 2.41 1.28
N ARG A 22 3.85 1.93 1.90
CA ARG A 22 3.87 0.65 2.61
C ARG A 22 3.76 0.92 4.10
N ILE A 23 2.78 0.30 4.73
CA ILE A 23 2.41 0.56 6.12
C ILE A 23 2.52 -0.72 6.92
N GLU A 24 3.39 -0.75 7.92
CA GLU A 24 3.71 -1.97 8.66
C GLU A 24 2.90 -2.11 9.95
N THR A 25 2.33 -1.01 10.46
CA THR A 25 1.57 -1.01 11.70
C THR A 25 0.13 -0.54 11.53
N ARG A 26 -0.74 -0.99 12.43
CA ARG A 26 -2.13 -0.52 12.49
C ARG A 26 -2.21 0.99 12.74
N GLY A 27 -1.37 1.54 13.62
CA GLY A 27 -1.39 2.96 13.97
C GLY A 27 -1.05 3.87 12.79
N GLU A 28 -0.08 3.47 11.97
CA GLU A 28 0.25 4.18 10.72
C GLU A 28 -0.90 4.12 9.71
N LEU A 29 -1.60 2.99 9.61
CA LEU A 29 -2.77 2.86 8.73
C LEU A 29 -3.90 3.76 9.21
N GLU A 30 -4.16 3.79 10.52
CA GLU A 30 -5.17 4.65 11.12
C GLU A 30 -4.86 6.13 10.87
N ALA A 31 -3.60 6.55 11.05
CA ALA A 31 -3.16 7.90 10.74
C ALA A 31 -3.37 8.23 9.24
N LEU A 32 -2.96 7.32 8.36
CA LEU A 32 -3.09 7.47 6.91
C LEU A 32 -4.53 7.68 6.46
N LEU A 33 -5.47 6.95 7.06
CA LEU A 33 -6.89 7.06 6.73
C LEU A 33 -7.54 8.39 7.17
N THR A 34 -6.86 9.14 8.05
CA THR A 34 -7.31 10.49 8.45
C THR A 34 -6.71 11.61 7.61
N GLU A 35 -5.69 11.32 6.80
CA GLU A 35 -5.05 12.30 5.94
C GLU A 35 -5.95 12.67 4.74
N PRO A 36 -5.93 13.93 4.29
CA PRO A 36 -6.64 14.32 3.10
C PRO A 36 -6.08 13.60 1.86
N VAL A 37 -6.97 12.94 1.11
CA VAL A 37 -6.61 12.24 -0.13
C VAL A 37 -6.45 13.27 -1.26
N THR A 38 -5.21 13.50 -1.69
CA THR A 38 -4.87 14.45 -2.75
C THR A 38 -4.86 13.84 -4.16
N GLY A 39 -4.98 12.52 -4.28
CA GLY A 39 -4.96 11.79 -5.54
C GLY A 39 -5.12 10.27 -5.37
N THR A 40 -4.92 9.51 -6.44
CA THR A 40 -4.95 8.05 -6.37
C THR A 40 -3.68 7.52 -5.70
N ALA A 41 -3.85 6.71 -4.66
CA ALA A 41 -2.76 6.13 -3.90
C ALA A 41 -2.95 4.61 -3.73
N LEU A 42 -1.84 3.88 -3.73
CA LEU A 42 -1.78 2.44 -3.46
C LEU A 42 -1.12 2.23 -2.09
N ILE A 43 -1.87 1.61 -1.17
CA ILE A 43 -1.39 1.33 0.19
C ILE A 43 -1.15 -0.17 0.34
N GLU A 44 0.09 -0.57 0.61
CA GLU A 44 0.45 -1.95 0.92
C GLU A 44 0.49 -2.16 2.44
N VAL A 45 -0.30 -3.11 2.94
CA VAL A 45 -0.32 -3.52 4.35
C VAL A 45 0.07 -5.00 4.46
N PRO A 46 1.34 -5.32 4.77
CA PRO A 46 1.78 -6.70 4.88
C PRO A 46 1.13 -7.34 6.12
N LEU A 47 0.43 -8.45 5.91
CA LEU A 47 -0.16 -9.22 7.00
C LEU A 47 0.84 -10.27 7.49
N SER A 48 1.12 -10.25 8.80
CA SER A 48 1.81 -11.36 9.46
C SER A 48 0.96 -12.61 9.34
N ARG A 49 1.49 -13.56 8.58
CA ARG A 49 0.92 -14.88 8.29
C ARG A 49 0.88 -15.79 9.51
#